data_AF-A0A6G0ABB0-F1
#
_entry.id   AF-A0A6G0ABB0-F1
#
_cell.length_a   1.000
_cell.length_b   1.000
_cell.length_c   1.000
_cell.angle_alpha   90.00
_cell.angle_beta   90.00
_cell.angle_gamma   90.00
#
_symmetry.space_group_name_H-M   'P 1'
#
loop_
_entity.id
_entity.type
_entity.pdbx_description
1 polymer ?
#
loop_
_entity_poly.entity_id
_entity_poly.type
_entity_poly.pdbx_seq_one_letter_code
_entity_poly.pdbx_strand_id
1 'polypeptide(L)'
;MKLRYRIIYLSILLCAFTINPGDEEKYFPKILDDDNSKYTNIGNIGITVTNFGTYGHGFVLWPEQPSCQYPIGSGIEHLFDGGLYVGGFIRGVGGPFVTTGAVDIAQLASSWKSYKRKIIIV
;
A
#
# COMPACT_ATOMS: atom_id res chain seq x y z
N MET A 1 21.30 -53.00 -33.78
CA MET A 1 20.10 -52.80 -32.93
C MET A 1 20.39 -52.27 -31.53
N LYS A 2 21.30 -52.89 -30.75
CA LYS A 2 21.61 -52.52 -29.35
C LYS A 2 22.06 -51.06 -29.12
N LEU A 3 22.75 -50.45 -30.08
CA LEU A 3 23.19 -49.05 -29.99
C LEU A 3 22.02 -48.05 -30.04
N ARG A 4 20.99 -48.35 -30.83
CA ARG A 4 19.78 -47.51 -30.91
C ARG A 4 19.01 -47.53 -29.59
N TYR A 5 18.89 -48.69 -28.97
CA TYR A 5 18.29 -48.81 -27.64
C TYR A 5 19.12 -48.13 -26.55
N ARG A 6 20.45 -48.14 -26.64
CA ARG A 6 21.32 -47.37 -25.74
C ARG A 6 21.13 -45.87 -25.89
N ILE A 7 20.98 -45.37 -27.13
CA ILE A 7 20.71 -43.95 -27.39
C ILE A 7 19.32 -43.56 -26.86
N ILE A 8 18.32 -44.43 -27.01
CA ILE A 8 16.98 -44.24 -26.45
C ILE A 8 17.01 -44.24 -24.91
N TYR A 9 17.75 -45.17 -24.29
CA TYR A 9 17.92 -45.17 -22.84
C TYR A 9 18.67 -43.94 -22.33
N LEU A 10 19.68 -43.48 -23.05
CA LEU A 10 20.46 -42.30 -22.69
C LEU A 10 19.62 -41.02 -22.82
N SER A 11 18.74 -40.93 -23.82
CA SER A 11 17.82 -39.80 -23.98
C SER A 11 16.72 -39.79 -22.93
N ILE A 12 16.18 -40.95 -22.54
CA ILE A 12 15.24 -41.08 -21.42
C ILE A 12 15.91 -40.70 -20.09
N LEU A 13 17.16 -41.13 -19.87
CA LEU A 13 17.95 -40.78 -18.69
C LEU A 13 18.29 -39.28 -18.65
N LEU A 14 18.53 -38.65 -19.81
CA LEU A 14 18.75 -37.21 -19.93
C LEU A 14 17.46 -36.41 -19.64
N CYS A 15 16.30 -36.90 -20.10
CA CYS A 15 15.00 -36.32 -19.77
C CYS A 15 14.65 -36.45 -18.27
N ALA A 16 15.14 -37.49 -17.58
CA ALA A 16 14.92 -37.67 -16.15
C ALA A 16 15.65 -36.64 -15.26
N PHE A 17 16.62 -35.89 -15.81
CA PHE A 17 17.44 -34.93 -15.06
C PHE A 17 17.08 -33.45 -15.25
N THR A 18 16.08 -33.11 -16.06
CA THR A 18 15.63 -31.70 -16.20
C THR A 18 14.14 -31.55 -15.98
N ILE A 19 13.70 -31.93 -14.79
CA ILE A 19 12.65 -31.18 -14.13
C ILE A 19 13.37 -30.53 -12.94
N ASN A 20 13.84 -29.30 -13.13
CA ASN A 20 13.84 -28.38 -12.00
C ASN A 20 12.42 -27.84 -11.96
N PRO A 21 11.50 -28.38 -11.15
CA PRO A 21 10.46 -27.52 -10.62
C PRO A 21 11.21 -26.51 -9.75
N GLY A 22 11.69 -25.44 -10.39
CA GLY A 22 12.27 -24.31 -9.70
C GLY A 22 11.21 -23.80 -8.73
N ASP A 23 11.53 -23.97 -7.45
CA ASP A 23 10.94 -23.33 -6.29
C ASP A 23 9.40 -23.37 -6.23
N GLU A 24 8.83 -24.54 -5.94
CA GLU A 24 7.52 -24.56 -5.29
C GLU A 24 7.70 -24.23 -3.79
N GLU A 25 7.95 -22.95 -3.48
CA GLU A 25 7.60 -22.44 -2.17
C GLU A 25 6.10 -22.69 -1.98
N LYS A 26 5.74 -23.66 -1.14
CA LYS A 26 4.38 -23.75 -0.60
C LYS A 26 4.18 -22.58 0.36
N TYR A 27 3.97 -21.43 -0.25
CA TYR A 27 3.42 -20.23 0.34
C TYR A 27 2.07 -20.67 0.92
N PHE A 28 1.93 -20.69 2.25
CA PHE A 28 0.62 -20.38 2.80
C PHE A 28 0.38 -18.95 2.36
N PRO A 29 -0.55 -18.66 1.42
CA PRO A 29 -1.00 -17.29 1.34
C PRO A 29 -1.46 -17.03 2.78
N LYS A 30 -0.89 -16.02 3.44
CA LYS A 30 -1.79 -15.26 4.29
C LYS A 30 -2.90 -14.95 3.30
N ILE A 31 -4.09 -15.52 3.47
CA ILE A 31 -5.23 -14.78 2.95
C ILE A 31 -5.13 -13.54 3.83
N LEU A 32 -4.42 -12.52 3.33
CA LEU A 32 -4.76 -11.15 3.60
C LEU A 32 -6.13 -10.99 2.96
N ASP A 33 -7.10 -11.76 3.45
CA ASP A 33 -8.47 -11.43 3.25
C ASP A 33 -8.58 -10.27 4.21
N ASP A 34 -8.27 -9.09 3.69
CA ASP A 34 -9.00 -7.92 4.11
C ASP A 34 -10.47 -8.27 3.86
N ASP A 35 -11.09 -8.87 4.87
CA ASP A 35 -12.53 -9.12 4.87
C ASP A 35 -13.23 -7.76 5.00
N ASN A 36 -13.56 -7.20 3.84
CA ASN A 36 -14.48 -6.08 3.71
C ASN A 36 -15.84 -6.53 3.16
N SER A 37 -16.24 -7.80 3.35
CA SER A 37 -17.67 -8.16 3.19
C SER A 37 -18.58 -7.37 4.16
N LYS A 38 -17.93 -6.70 5.12
CA LYS A 38 -18.39 -5.86 6.21
C LYS A 38 -18.29 -4.37 5.86
N TYR A 39 -19.19 -3.87 5.03
CA TYR A 39 -19.28 -2.44 4.71
C TYR A 39 -20.40 -1.75 5.50
N THR A 40 -20.41 -0.41 5.48
CA THR A 40 -21.52 0.42 5.99
C THR A 40 -22.07 1.28 4.85
N ASN A 41 -23.37 1.19 4.59
CA ASN A 41 -24.06 1.96 3.52
C ASN A 41 -24.53 3.35 3.98
N ILE A 42 -24.11 3.72 5.19
CA ILE A 42 -24.33 4.99 5.84
C ILE A 42 -23.00 5.72 5.79
N GLY A 43 -22.99 6.92 5.23
CA GLY A 43 -21.77 7.70 5.10
C GLY A 43 -22.06 9.18 4.98
N ASN A 44 -21.71 9.92 6.01
CA ASN A 44 -21.74 11.38 6.03
C ASN A 44 -20.39 11.89 6.55
N ILE A 45 -19.29 11.25 6.12
CA ILE A 45 -17.93 11.56 6.60
C ILE A 45 -17.20 12.42 5.56
N GLY A 46 -16.58 13.52 5.98
CA GLY A 46 -15.65 14.31 5.17
C GLY A 46 -14.22 14.21 5.71
N ILE A 47 -13.22 14.01 4.87
CA ILE A 47 -11.81 13.97 5.29
C ILE A 47 -10.92 14.67 4.26
N THR A 48 -9.95 15.43 4.74
CA THR A 48 -8.93 16.09 3.90
C THR A 48 -7.76 15.15 3.71
N VAL A 49 -7.29 15.00 2.47
CA VAL A 49 -6.08 14.23 2.11
C VAL A 49 -5.18 15.12 1.27
N THR A 50 -3.88 15.05 1.50
CA THR A 50 -2.90 16.00 0.95
C THR A 50 -1.88 15.32 0.04
N ASN A 51 -1.29 16.09 -0.90
CA ASN A 51 -0.26 15.60 -1.83
C ASN A 51 1.13 15.42 -1.20
N PHE A 52 1.30 15.87 0.05
CA PHE A 52 2.50 15.64 0.84
C PHE A 52 2.39 14.44 1.79
N GLY A 53 1.34 13.63 1.61
CA GLY A 53 1.23 12.32 2.25
C GLY A 53 0.60 12.36 3.64
N THR A 54 -0.25 13.35 3.95
CA THR A 54 -1.04 13.37 5.19
C THR A 54 -2.54 13.30 4.92
N TYR A 55 -3.29 12.92 5.93
CA TYR A 55 -4.74 13.05 6.00
C TYR A 55 -5.13 13.75 7.30
N GLY A 56 -6.23 14.51 7.26
CA GLY A 56 -6.52 15.52 8.27
C GLY A 56 -5.71 16.80 8.07
N HIS A 57 -5.96 17.80 8.90
CA HIS A 57 -5.33 19.12 8.77
C HIS A 57 -5.04 19.80 10.11
N GLY A 58 -4.99 19.04 11.19
CA GLY A 58 -4.82 19.49 12.58
C GLY A 58 -5.66 20.71 12.96
N PHE A 59 -6.89 20.77 12.46
CA PHE A 59 -7.87 21.83 12.71
C PHE A 59 -7.51 23.23 12.16
N VAL A 60 -6.42 23.37 11.37
CA VAL A 60 -5.98 24.69 10.87
C VAL A 60 -6.82 25.25 9.73
N LEU A 61 -7.64 24.42 9.08
CA LEU A 61 -8.52 24.77 7.96
C LEU A 61 -10.00 24.58 8.33
N TRP A 62 -10.31 24.53 9.62
CA TRP A 62 -11.67 24.45 10.10
C TRP A 62 -12.32 25.85 10.09
N PRO A 63 -13.57 26.00 9.63
CA PRO A 63 -14.50 24.96 9.17
C PRO A 63 -14.48 24.74 7.64
N GLU A 64 -13.58 25.36 6.90
CA GLU A 64 -13.57 25.32 5.44
C GLU A 64 -13.30 23.94 4.85
N GLN A 65 -12.51 23.12 5.54
CA GLN A 65 -12.19 21.75 5.16
C GLN A 65 -12.46 20.79 6.33
N PRO A 66 -12.89 19.55 6.04
CA PRO A 66 -13.14 18.55 7.07
C PRO A 66 -11.89 17.70 7.36
N SER A 67 -11.75 17.25 8.59
CA SER A 67 -10.70 16.40 9.15
C SER A 67 -11.35 15.17 9.81
N CYS A 68 -11.94 14.30 8.97
CA CYS A 68 -12.81 13.20 9.39
C CYS A 68 -14.08 13.72 10.10
N GLN A 69 -14.72 14.72 9.49
CA GLN A 69 -15.96 15.30 9.99
C GLN A 69 -17.13 14.34 9.77
N TYR A 70 -17.89 14.05 10.82
CA TYR A 70 -19.13 13.27 10.71
C TYR A 70 -20.20 13.83 11.66
N PRO A 71 -21.47 13.98 11.23
CA PRO A 71 -21.91 14.05 9.84
C PRO A 71 -21.30 15.29 9.14
N ILE A 72 -21.18 15.33 7.81
CA ILE A 72 -20.63 16.48 7.11
C ILE A 72 -21.52 17.71 7.33
N GLY A 73 -20.91 18.87 7.53
CA GLY A 73 -21.57 20.09 7.96
C GLY A 73 -21.81 20.20 9.47
N SER A 74 -21.42 19.21 10.28
CA SER A 74 -21.56 19.28 11.75
C SER A 74 -20.54 20.19 12.43
N GLY A 75 -19.40 20.44 11.78
CA GLY A 75 -18.26 21.09 12.41
C GLY A 75 -17.47 20.19 13.38
N ILE A 76 -17.86 18.92 13.55
CA ILE A 76 -17.24 18.00 14.52
C ILE A 76 -16.21 17.12 13.80
N GLU A 77 -14.94 17.34 14.13
CA GLU A 77 -13.80 16.64 13.54
C GLU A 77 -13.37 15.42 14.35
N HIS A 78 -13.08 14.30 13.69
CA HIS A 78 -12.69 13.04 14.34
C HIS A 78 -11.22 12.67 14.11
N LEU A 79 -10.47 13.51 13.41
CA LEU A 79 -9.08 13.25 13.08
C LEU A 79 -8.28 14.54 13.16
N PHE A 80 -7.19 14.55 13.93
CA PHE A 80 -6.30 15.70 14.00
C PHE A 80 -5.48 15.80 12.70
N ASP A 81 -4.44 14.99 12.59
CA ASP A 81 -3.61 14.85 11.40
C ASP A 81 -2.94 13.47 11.47
N GLY A 82 -2.66 12.87 10.32
CA GLY A 82 -2.03 11.57 10.25
C GLY A 82 -1.23 11.41 8.96
N GLY A 83 -0.12 10.68 9.05
CA GLY A 83 0.68 10.32 7.88
C GLY A 83 0.11 9.13 7.14
N LEU A 84 0.15 9.18 5.82
CA LEU A 84 -0.11 8.04 4.95
C LEU A 84 1.14 7.16 4.90
N TYR A 85 0.99 5.87 5.22
CA TYR A 85 2.05 4.86 5.13
C TYR A 85 1.77 3.98 3.92
N VAL A 86 2.69 3.98 2.96
CA VAL A 86 2.60 3.17 1.74
C VAL A 86 3.78 2.21 1.75
N GLY A 87 3.48 0.91 1.73
CA GLY A 87 4.50 -0.14 1.80
C GLY A 87 4.34 -1.21 0.72
N GLY A 88 5.45 -1.84 0.33
CA GLY A 88 5.49 -2.91 -0.67
C GLY A 88 6.76 -3.75 -0.59
N PHE A 89 6.74 -4.94 -1.21
CA PHE A 89 7.89 -5.85 -1.24
C PHE A 89 8.57 -5.81 -2.61
N ILE A 90 9.91 -5.88 -2.64
CA ILE A 90 10.66 -6.05 -3.89
C ILE A 90 11.07 -7.52 -4.03
N ARG A 91 10.68 -8.15 -5.14
CA ARG A 91 10.96 -9.56 -5.43
C ARG A 91 12.47 -9.84 -5.39
N GLY A 92 12.86 -10.87 -4.66
CA GLY A 92 14.26 -11.33 -4.58
C GLY A 92 15.20 -10.42 -3.76
N VAL A 93 14.73 -9.28 -3.26
CA VAL A 93 15.52 -8.35 -2.42
C VAL A 93 15.20 -8.54 -0.93
N GLY A 94 13.98 -9.01 -0.62
CA GLY A 94 13.53 -9.29 0.73
C GLY A 94 13.04 -8.04 1.49
N GLY A 95 12.00 -8.23 2.30
CA GLY A 95 11.45 -7.21 3.22
C GLY A 95 10.38 -6.29 2.62
N PRO A 96 9.50 -5.72 3.48
CA PRO A 96 8.63 -4.61 3.11
C PRO A 96 9.42 -3.29 3.15
N PHE A 97 9.36 -2.54 2.07
CA PHE A 97 9.82 -1.17 1.96
C PHE A 97 8.63 -0.24 2.22
N VAL A 98 8.78 0.72 3.12
CA VAL A 98 7.70 1.60 3.54
C VAL A 98 8.14 3.05 3.38
N THR A 99 7.30 3.88 2.79
CA THR A 99 7.40 5.34 2.82
C THR A 99 6.24 5.91 3.61
N THR A 100 6.50 6.94 4.39
CA THR A 100 5.49 7.60 5.21
C THR A 100 5.48 9.10 4.96
N GLY A 101 4.28 9.69 4.93
CA GLY A 101 4.08 11.13 5.03
C GLY A 101 3.85 11.60 6.47
N ALA A 102 4.09 10.77 7.48
CA ALA A 102 4.00 11.18 8.88
C ALA A 102 5.05 12.24 9.19
N VAL A 103 4.56 13.39 9.63
CA VAL A 103 5.38 14.55 9.99
C VAL A 103 5.17 14.88 11.47
N ASP A 104 6.21 15.38 12.12
CA ASP A 104 6.09 15.86 13.50
C ASP A 104 5.22 17.11 13.56
N ILE A 105 4.58 17.37 14.70
CA ILE A 105 3.62 18.46 14.93
C ILE A 105 4.24 19.82 14.58
N ALA A 106 5.53 20.02 14.84
CA ALA A 106 6.25 21.24 14.49
C ALA A 106 6.26 21.52 12.96
N GLN A 107 6.14 20.48 12.14
CA GLN A 107 6.13 20.59 10.68
C GLN A 107 4.72 20.77 10.09
N LEU A 108 3.66 20.49 10.86
CA LEU A 108 2.28 20.60 10.36
C LEU A 108 1.93 22.03 9.95
N ALA A 109 2.15 23.00 10.84
CA ALA A 109 1.84 24.41 10.58
C ALA A 109 2.69 25.01 9.43
N SER A 110 3.91 24.50 9.23
CA SER A 110 4.79 24.96 8.16
C SER A 110 4.42 24.32 6.81
N SER A 111 3.96 23.06 6.80
CA SER A 111 3.47 22.39 5.60
C SER A 111 2.34 23.18 4.94
N TRP A 112 1.30 23.52 5.70
CA TRP A 112 0.15 24.28 5.19
C TRP A 112 0.50 25.71 4.73
N LYS A 113 1.44 26.39 5.40
CA LYS A 113 1.93 27.72 4.97
C LYS A 113 2.81 27.67 3.72
N SER A 114 3.56 26.58 3.53
CA SER A 114 4.44 26.38 2.38
C SER A 114 3.63 26.08 1.11
N TYR A 115 2.60 25.24 1.22
CA TYR A 115 1.81 24.78 0.06
C TYR A 115 0.79 25.79 -0.48
N LYS A 116 0.30 26.75 0.33
CA LYS A 116 -0.43 27.92 -0.22
C LYS A 116 0.39 28.72 -1.23
N ARG A 117 1.71 28.51 -1.32
CA ARG A 117 2.62 29.15 -2.28
C ARG A 117 3.14 28.21 -3.38
N LYS A 118 2.75 26.92 -3.38
CA LYS A 118 3.22 25.91 -4.34
C LYS A 118 2.10 24.93 -4.70
N ILE A 119 1.09 25.41 -5.41
CA ILE A 119 0.32 24.57 -6.34
C ILE A 119 0.97 24.77 -7.71
N ILE A 120 1.89 23.87 -8.04
CA ILE A 120 2.25 23.56 -9.44
C ILE A 120 2.01 22.06 -9.53
N ILE A 121 0.85 21.69 -10.06
CA ILE A 121 0.63 20.35 -10.58
C ILE A 121 1.34 20.35 -11.93
N VAL A 122 2.33 19.48 -12.09
CA VAL A 122 2.85 19.10 -13.41
C VAL A 122 2.03 17.93 -13.90
#